data_AF-S6BEG5-F1
#
_entry.id   AF-S6BEG5-F1
#
_cell.length_a   1.000
_cell.length_b   1.000
_cell.length_c   1.000
_cell.angle_alpha   90.00
_cell.angle_beta   90.00
_cell.angle_gamma   90.00
#
_symmetry.space_group_name_H-M   'P 1'
#
loop_
_entity.id
_entity.type
_entity.pdbx_description
1 polymer ?
#
loop_
_entity_poly.entity_id
_entity_poly.type
_entity_poly.pdbx_seq_one_letter_code
_entity_poly.pdbx_strand_id
1 'polypeptide(L)'
;MSLQIQANTNDGLIKKLQDCGVIKHKIVANVMKETDRKYYSNLLIPYIDRPEMIDLSAYLAAPHMHAYALEKLVDFIKADSKILDIGSGSGYMAACFARLIQARAVESLKESTGYVIGVEPHQKLVETSIGNITADNPKLIESGLIKIFEGDGRKGIQEFGPFDVIHVGAAIPEVIIELLMLLNLNGRMLCPVGDTEGVQQMIQCDKNSAGEIIKKVLTNVVFDPLIDPLDISPSTISTDGNISDTTDESSQTKVTSSGLDESQIDIDEEENTLRDTNENLNKENIANEKSQPYLNLSDQVTQREEDESIASTISLKSFQMESDG
;
A
#
# COMPACT_ATOMS: atom_id res chain seq x y z
N MET A 1 22.91 17.67 3.13
CA MET A 1 22.81 16.23 2.86
C MET A 1 21.75 15.67 3.78
N SER A 2 20.65 15.15 3.23
CA SER A 2 19.69 14.37 4.01
C SER A 2 20.23 12.95 4.15
N LEU A 3 20.17 12.37 5.36
CA LEU A 3 20.62 11.00 5.61
C LEU A 3 19.49 10.03 5.22
N GLN A 4 19.54 9.48 4.01
CA GLN A 4 18.60 8.43 3.60
C GLN A 4 19.04 7.08 4.16
N ILE A 5 18.16 6.40 4.90
CA ILE A 5 18.42 5.04 5.37
C ILE A 5 18.41 4.10 4.16
N GLN A 6 19.49 3.35 3.97
CA GLN A 6 19.62 2.37 2.88
C GLN A 6 20.63 1.30 3.26
N ALA A 7 20.53 0.11 2.67
CA ALA A 7 21.48 -0.98 2.87
C ALA A 7 21.64 -1.82 1.59
N ASN A 8 22.55 -2.80 1.62
CA ASN A 8 22.74 -3.74 0.51
C ASN A 8 21.94 -5.04 0.69
N THR A 9 21.32 -5.23 1.86
CA THR A 9 20.54 -6.42 2.20
C THR A 9 19.32 -6.03 3.01
N ASN A 10 18.29 -6.88 3.00
CA ASN A 10 17.10 -6.71 3.83
C ASN A 10 17.47 -6.60 5.32
N ASP A 11 18.28 -7.55 5.82
CA ASP A 11 18.76 -7.55 7.20
C ASP A 11 19.50 -6.26 7.59
N GLY A 12 20.32 -5.74 6.67
CA GLY A 12 21.03 -4.48 6.88
C GLY A 12 20.07 -3.29 6.98
N LEU A 13 19.03 -3.26 6.15
CA LEU A 13 18.00 -2.23 6.20
C LEU A 13 17.24 -2.30 7.53
N ILE A 14 16.77 -3.48 7.91
CA ILE A 14 16.03 -3.67 9.18
C ILE A 14 16.92 -3.31 10.37
N LYS A 15 18.20 -3.68 10.36
CA LYS A 15 19.15 -3.31 11.41
C LYS A 15 19.30 -1.79 11.54
N LYS A 16 19.38 -1.06 10.43
CA LYS A 16 19.45 0.42 10.47
C LYS A 16 18.16 1.03 11.02
N LEU A 17 17.00 0.50 10.66
CA LEU A 17 15.72 0.94 11.25
C LEU A 17 15.66 0.69 12.76
N GLN A 18 16.22 -0.43 13.24
CA GLN A 18 16.38 -0.69 14.68
C GLN A 18 17.33 0.33 15.34
N ASP A 19 18.47 0.62 14.71
CA ASP A 19 19.46 1.57 15.23
C ASP A 19 18.93 3.00 15.30
N CYS A 20 18.01 3.37 14.40
CA CYS A 20 17.29 4.64 14.43
C CYS A 20 16.08 4.64 15.38
N GLY A 21 15.79 3.54 16.09
CA GLY A 21 14.68 3.45 17.04
C GLY A 21 13.28 3.33 16.40
N VAL A 22 13.20 3.12 15.08
CA VAL A 22 11.95 2.91 14.35
C VAL A 22 11.35 1.56 14.72
N ILE A 23 12.17 0.52 14.77
CA ILE A 23 11.76 -0.83 15.18
C ILE A 23 12.28 -1.07 16.61
N LYS A 24 11.37 -1.37 17.52
CA LYS A 24 11.63 -1.57 18.95
C LYS A 24 11.43 -3.03 19.34
N HIS A 25 10.39 -3.68 18.83
CA HIS A 25 10.09 -5.06 19.14
C HIS A 25 10.97 -6.01 18.35
N LYS A 26 11.60 -6.97 19.04
CA LYS A 26 12.42 -8.00 18.41
C LYS A 26 11.62 -8.87 17.43
N ILE A 27 10.38 -9.20 17.77
CA ILE A 27 9.50 -9.99 16.89
C ILE A 27 9.18 -9.25 15.59
N VAL A 28 8.97 -7.92 15.64
CA VAL A 28 8.76 -7.08 14.44
C VAL A 28 10.02 -7.09 13.57
N ALA A 29 11.20 -6.88 14.16
CA ALA A 29 12.46 -6.94 13.44
C ALA A 29 12.69 -8.29 12.74
N ASN A 30 12.36 -9.40 13.41
CA ASN A 30 12.52 -10.74 12.85
C ASN A 30 11.53 -10.97 11.68
N VAL A 31 10.26 -10.61 11.86
CA VAL A 31 9.22 -10.71 10.82
C VAL A 31 9.61 -9.93 9.57
N MET A 32 10.12 -8.70 9.73
CA MET A 32 10.56 -7.88 8.59
C MET A 32 11.85 -8.41 7.96
N LYS A 33 12.74 -9.08 8.71
CA LYS A 33 13.92 -9.77 8.15
C LYS A 33 13.52 -10.97 7.31
N GLU A 34 12.54 -11.74 7.80
CA GLU A 34 12.01 -12.92 7.12
C GLU A 34 11.11 -12.59 5.92
N THR A 35 10.64 -11.35 5.80
CA THR A 35 9.89 -10.83 4.65
C THR A 35 10.82 -9.97 3.79
N ASP A 36 11.59 -10.60 2.92
CA ASP A 36 12.60 -9.90 2.11
C ASP A 36 11.92 -8.99 1.08
N ARG A 37 12.14 -7.67 1.21
CA ARG A 37 11.50 -6.65 0.37
C ARG A 37 11.75 -6.84 -1.13
N LYS A 38 12.79 -7.56 -1.54
CA LYS A 38 13.09 -7.83 -2.97
C LYS A 38 11.98 -8.57 -3.71
N TYR A 39 11.14 -9.34 -3.02
CA TYR A 39 10.03 -10.07 -3.64
C TYR A 39 8.83 -9.17 -3.92
N TYR A 40 8.79 -7.99 -3.32
CA TYR A 40 7.63 -7.09 -3.30
C TYR A 40 7.91 -5.78 -4.04
N SER A 41 9.14 -5.59 -4.48
CA SER A 41 9.69 -4.38 -5.08
C SER A 41 10.08 -4.66 -6.53
N ASN A 42 9.81 -3.69 -7.40
CA ASN A 42 10.23 -3.65 -8.80
C ASN A 42 11.64 -3.07 -8.96
N LEU A 43 12.26 -2.55 -7.89
CA LEU A 43 13.60 -1.96 -7.94
C LEU A 43 14.70 -3.02 -7.90
N LEU A 44 15.76 -2.78 -8.68
CA LEU A 44 16.98 -3.58 -8.62
C LEU A 44 17.66 -3.53 -7.23
N ILE A 45 17.52 -2.40 -6.53
CA ILE A 45 18.03 -2.20 -5.17
C ILE A 45 16.85 -1.81 -4.28
N PRO A 46 16.14 -2.80 -3.68
CA PRO A 46 14.89 -2.59 -2.95
C PRO A 46 15.09 -2.10 -1.50
N TYR A 47 16.34 -1.98 -1.05
CA TYR A 47 16.70 -1.78 0.37
C TYR A 47 16.96 -0.31 0.72
N ILE A 48 16.11 0.57 0.23
CA ILE A 48 16.16 2.02 0.48
C ILE A 48 14.88 2.40 1.23
N ASP A 49 15.01 3.18 2.31
CA ASP A 49 13.88 3.62 3.11
C ASP A 49 13.11 4.77 2.43
N ARG A 50 12.28 4.42 1.45
CA ARG A 50 11.41 5.33 0.71
C ARG A 50 10.22 4.58 0.12
N PRO A 51 9.11 5.28 -0.20
CA PRO A 51 8.06 4.70 -1.00
C PRO A 51 8.56 4.36 -2.41
N GLU A 52 7.89 3.40 -3.03
CA GLU A 52 8.19 2.89 -4.36
C GLU A 52 6.89 2.66 -5.13
N MET A 53 6.80 3.22 -6.33
CA MET A 53 5.67 2.97 -7.23
C MET A 53 5.73 1.51 -7.73
N ILE A 54 4.67 0.74 -7.47
CA ILE A 54 4.55 -0.66 -7.88
C ILE A 54 3.54 -0.87 -9.01
N ASP A 55 2.63 0.08 -9.19
CA ASP A 55 1.71 0.18 -10.33
C ASP A 55 1.34 1.65 -10.57
N LEU A 56 0.60 1.95 -11.65
CA LEU A 56 0.26 3.33 -12.05
C LEU A 56 -0.43 4.15 -10.95
N SER A 57 -1.13 3.48 -10.04
CA SER A 57 -1.93 4.10 -8.98
C SER A 57 -1.59 3.59 -7.58
N ALA A 58 -0.48 2.87 -7.41
CA ALA A 58 -0.15 2.23 -6.13
C ALA A 58 1.33 2.28 -5.79
N TYR A 59 1.60 2.49 -4.51
CA TYR A 59 2.96 2.51 -3.95
C TYR A 59 3.13 1.44 -2.88
N LEU A 60 4.28 0.78 -2.91
CA LEU A 60 4.81 0.07 -1.77
C LEU A 60 5.35 1.11 -0.77
N ALA A 61 4.72 1.17 0.41
CA ALA A 61 5.11 2.12 1.45
C ALA A 61 6.58 1.95 1.87
N ALA A 62 7.15 3.03 2.41
CA ALA A 62 8.51 3.03 2.92
C ALA A 62 8.68 1.97 4.03
N PRO A 63 9.83 1.29 4.11
CA PRO A 63 10.17 0.36 5.19
C PRO A 63 9.85 0.88 6.60
N HIS A 64 10.14 2.14 6.92
CA HIS A 64 9.79 2.70 8.24
C HIS A 64 8.28 2.79 8.50
N MET A 65 7.45 2.94 7.46
CA MET A 65 5.99 2.99 7.61
C MET A 65 5.39 1.61 7.90
N HIS A 66 5.90 0.55 7.24
CA HIS A 66 5.53 -0.82 7.61
C HIS A 66 5.99 -1.17 9.03
N ALA A 67 7.23 -0.79 9.38
CA ALA A 67 7.74 -0.95 10.75
C ALA A 67 6.84 -0.23 11.76
N TYR A 68 6.49 1.03 11.49
CA TYR A 68 5.60 1.81 12.34
C TYR A 68 4.24 1.12 12.52
N ALA A 69 3.60 0.66 11.45
CA ALA A 69 2.32 -0.03 11.52
C ALA A 69 2.41 -1.33 12.33
N LEU A 70 3.43 -2.17 12.07
CA LEU A 70 3.67 -3.39 12.83
C LEU A 70 3.88 -3.09 14.32
N GLU A 71 4.68 -2.08 14.67
CA GLU A 71 4.92 -1.67 16.05
C GLU A 71 3.65 -1.21 16.78
N LYS A 72 2.69 -0.60 16.08
CA LYS A 72 1.40 -0.18 16.67
C LYS A 72 0.40 -1.32 16.82
N LEU A 73 0.58 -2.41 16.09
CA LEU A 73 -0.36 -3.53 16.00
C LEU A 73 0.15 -4.81 16.68
N VAL A 74 1.44 -4.93 16.95
CA VAL A 74 2.10 -6.16 17.43
C VAL A 74 1.47 -6.77 18.67
N ASP A 75 0.97 -5.96 19.60
CA ASP A 75 0.35 -6.42 20.86
C ASP A 75 -1.09 -6.93 20.69
N PHE A 76 -1.71 -6.66 19.54
CA PHE A 76 -3.06 -7.09 19.19
C PHE A 76 -3.06 -8.38 18.37
N ILE A 77 -1.88 -8.81 17.90
CA ILE A 77 -1.71 -9.97 17.04
C ILE A 77 -1.24 -11.17 17.85
N LYS A 78 -1.99 -12.26 17.73
CA LYS A 78 -1.82 -13.55 18.40
C LYS A 78 -1.79 -14.69 17.36
N ALA A 79 -1.54 -15.90 17.83
CA ALA A 79 -1.48 -17.11 17.00
C ALA A 79 -2.80 -17.45 16.26
N ASP A 80 -3.91 -16.97 16.80
CA ASP A 80 -5.27 -17.18 16.31
C ASP A 80 -5.89 -15.90 15.70
N SER A 81 -5.10 -14.83 15.56
CA SER A 81 -5.61 -13.54 15.11
C SER A 81 -6.09 -13.55 13.67
N LYS A 82 -7.22 -12.90 13.45
CA LYS A 82 -7.75 -12.58 12.13
C LYS A 82 -7.41 -11.14 11.79
N ILE A 83 -6.78 -10.92 10.64
CA ILE A 83 -6.30 -9.60 10.24
C ILE A 83 -6.91 -9.25 8.88
N LEU A 84 -7.40 -8.02 8.76
CA LEU A 84 -7.83 -7.43 7.49
C LEU A 84 -6.81 -6.37 7.06
N ASP A 85 -6.27 -6.52 5.86
CA ASP A 85 -5.32 -5.59 5.23
C ASP A 85 -5.97 -4.96 4.00
N ILE A 86 -6.42 -3.71 4.14
CA ILE A 86 -7.12 -2.97 3.07
C ILE A 86 -6.09 -2.19 2.25
N GLY A 87 -6.17 -2.31 0.92
CA GLY A 87 -5.16 -1.78 0.01
C GLY A 87 -3.89 -2.61 0.12
N SER A 88 -4.01 -3.94 -0.01
CA SER A 88 -2.88 -4.85 0.23
C SER A 88 -1.72 -4.67 -0.75
N GLY A 89 -1.95 -4.03 -1.90
CA GLY A 89 -0.89 -3.57 -2.81
C GLY A 89 0.05 -4.70 -3.24
N SER A 90 1.32 -4.60 -2.88
CA SER A 90 2.32 -5.63 -3.24
C SER A 90 2.17 -6.94 -2.46
N GLY A 91 1.39 -6.98 -1.37
CA GLY A 91 1.28 -8.10 -0.44
C GLY A 91 2.34 -8.12 0.67
N TYR A 92 3.22 -7.12 0.76
CA TYR A 92 4.30 -7.08 1.77
C TYR A 92 3.76 -7.07 3.21
N MET A 93 2.79 -6.19 3.49
CA MET A 93 2.23 -6.06 4.83
C MET A 93 1.44 -7.31 5.24
N ALA A 94 0.65 -7.88 4.31
CA ALA A 94 -0.04 -9.15 4.52
C ALA A 94 0.93 -10.29 4.87
N ALA A 95 2.08 -10.38 4.19
CA ALA A 95 3.11 -11.36 4.51
C ALA A 95 3.77 -11.13 5.88
N CYS A 96 4.02 -9.87 6.25
CA CYS A 96 4.50 -9.53 7.58
C CYS A 96 3.49 -9.96 8.66
N PHE A 97 2.21 -9.68 8.48
CA PHE A 97 1.16 -10.10 9.41
C PHE A 97 1.06 -11.62 9.55
N ALA A 98 1.12 -12.35 8.44
CA ALA A 98 1.08 -13.81 8.45
C ALA A 98 2.27 -14.41 9.22
N ARG A 99 3.49 -13.92 8.97
CA ARG A 99 4.67 -14.34 9.72
C ARG A 99 4.60 -13.96 11.20
N LEU A 100 3.99 -12.82 11.52
CA LEU A 100 3.78 -12.41 12.90
C LEU A 100 2.82 -13.36 13.64
N ILE A 101 1.72 -13.79 13.00
CA ILE A 101 0.82 -14.83 13.54
C ILE A 101 1.61 -16.13 13.81
N GLN A 102 2.41 -16.59 12.84
CA GLN A 102 3.25 -17.78 13.00
C GLN A 102 4.27 -17.64 14.14
N ALA A 103 4.95 -16.50 14.23
CA ALA A 103 5.89 -16.21 15.30
C ALA A 103 5.19 -16.22 16.69
N ARG A 104 3.98 -15.69 16.78
CA ARG A 104 3.16 -15.75 18.01
C ARG A 104 2.72 -17.18 18.35
N ALA A 105 2.46 -18.01 17.36
CA ALA A 105 2.18 -19.44 17.58
C ALA A 105 3.37 -20.15 18.21
N VAL A 106 4.59 -19.87 17.72
CA VAL A 106 5.84 -20.37 18.30
C VAL A 106 6.05 -19.86 19.73
N GLU A 107 5.91 -18.55 19.97
CA GLU A 107 6.10 -17.96 21.31
C GLU A 107 5.10 -18.51 22.35
N SER A 108 3.86 -18.76 21.93
CA SER A 108 2.80 -19.24 22.82
C SER A 108 2.66 -20.77 22.89
N LEU A 109 3.47 -21.52 22.13
CA LEU A 109 3.39 -22.97 21.99
C LEU A 109 1.98 -23.43 21.56
N LYS A 110 1.35 -22.68 20.66
CA LYS A 110 0.01 -22.96 20.10
C LYS A 110 0.11 -23.24 18.61
N GLU A 111 -0.93 -23.85 18.07
CA GLU A 111 -1.11 -23.92 16.62
C GLU A 111 -1.42 -22.54 16.05
N SER A 112 -0.92 -22.27 14.84
CA SER A 112 -1.22 -21.06 14.09
C SER A 112 -2.56 -21.26 13.38
N THR A 113 -3.64 -20.73 13.96
CA THR A 113 -5.00 -20.81 13.42
C THR A 113 -5.52 -19.48 12.87
N GLY A 114 -4.78 -18.39 13.10
CA GLY A 114 -5.06 -17.07 12.55
C GLY A 114 -4.86 -17.02 11.04
N TYR A 115 -5.30 -15.91 10.44
CA TYR A 115 -5.13 -15.66 9.00
C TYR A 115 -5.22 -14.17 8.67
N VAL A 116 -4.73 -13.83 7.48
CA VAL A 116 -4.75 -12.48 6.92
C VAL A 116 -5.62 -12.48 5.67
N ILE A 117 -6.55 -11.53 5.61
CA ILE A 117 -7.36 -11.24 4.44
C ILE A 117 -6.91 -9.90 3.87
N GLY A 118 -6.36 -9.91 2.66
CA GLY A 118 -6.08 -8.70 1.89
C GLY A 118 -7.25 -8.35 0.99
N VAL A 119 -7.56 -7.06 0.88
CA VAL A 119 -8.54 -6.53 -0.10
C VAL A 119 -7.85 -5.47 -0.93
N GLU A 120 -7.86 -5.64 -2.24
CA GLU A 120 -7.19 -4.78 -3.21
C GLU A 120 -8.17 -4.40 -4.32
N PRO A 121 -8.41 -3.11 -4.62
CA PRO A 121 -9.36 -2.72 -5.65
C PRO A 121 -8.95 -3.11 -7.08
N HIS A 122 -7.66 -3.34 -7.34
CA HIS A 122 -7.17 -3.63 -8.69
C HIS A 122 -6.76 -5.10 -8.86
N GLN A 123 -7.46 -5.84 -9.72
CA GLN A 123 -7.17 -7.26 -10.02
C GLN A 123 -5.70 -7.53 -10.40
N LYS A 124 -5.07 -6.62 -11.15
CA LYS A 124 -3.64 -6.73 -11.50
C LYS A 124 -2.74 -6.73 -10.26
N LEU A 125 -3.04 -5.90 -9.26
CA LEU A 125 -2.31 -5.86 -8.00
C LEU A 125 -2.61 -7.06 -7.12
N VAL A 126 -3.85 -7.59 -7.16
CA VAL A 126 -4.17 -8.89 -6.53
C VAL A 126 -3.24 -9.98 -7.08
N GLU A 127 -3.17 -10.13 -8.40
CA GLU A 127 -2.32 -11.13 -9.06
C GLU A 127 -0.83 -10.91 -8.75
N THR A 128 -0.38 -9.66 -8.80
CA THR A 128 0.99 -9.27 -8.45
C THR A 128 1.31 -9.63 -7.01
N SER A 129 0.42 -9.34 -6.07
CA SER A 129 0.61 -9.64 -4.65
C SER A 129 0.70 -11.13 -4.37
N ILE A 130 -0.16 -11.93 -5.01
CA ILE A 130 -0.13 -13.39 -4.90
C ILE A 130 1.18 -13.93 -5.48
N GLY A 131 1.62 -13.42 -6.63
CA GLY A 131 2.91 -13.76 -7.24
C GLY A 131 4.09 -13.45 -6.32
N ASN A 132 4.13 -12.24 -5.75
CA ASN A 132 5.17 -11.79 -4.82
C ASN A 132 5.23 -12.67 -3.57
N ILE A 133 4.09 -12.91 -2.92
CA ILE A 133 3.99 -13.75 -1.73
C ILE A 133 4.41 -15.18 -2.06
N THR A 134 4.01 -15.71 -3.22
CA THR A 134 4.39 -17.06 -3.65
C THR A 134 5.89 -17.17 -3.91
N ALA A 135 6.50 -16.14 -4.49
CA ALA A 135 7.94 -16.08 -4.74
C ALA A 135 8.77 -15.96 -3.44
N ASP A 136 8.23 -15.25 -2.43
CA ASP A 136 8.83 -15.14 -1.10
C ASP A 136 8.67 -16.45 -0.31
N ASN A 137 7.43 -16.91 -0.13
CA ASN A 137 7.11 -18.16 0.55
C ASN A 137 5.73 -18.71 0.11
N PRO A 138 5.68 -19.75 -0.74
CA PRO A 138 4.43 -20.28 -1.28
C PRO A 138 3.49 -20.84 -0.21
N LYS A 139 4.04 -21.31 0.92
CA LYS A 139 3.25 -21.87 2.02
C LYS A 139 2.27 -20.86 2.63
N LEU A 140 2.56 -19.57 2.54
CA LEU A 140 1.67 -18.53 3.09
C LEU A 140 0.32 -18.50 2.37
N ILE A 141 0.30 -18.78 1.07
CA ILE A 141 -0.93 -18.90 0.26
C ILE A 141 -1.48 -20.33 0.33
N GLU A 142 -0.63 -21.34 0.13
CA GLU A 142 -1.05 -22.75 0.07
C GLU A 142 -1.72 -23.23 1.36
N SER A 143 -1.26 -22.76 2.52
CA SER A 143 -1.87 -23.11 3.80
C SER A 143 -3.15 -22.31 4.11
N GLY A 144 -3.53 -21.36 3.25
CA GLY A 144 -4.63 -20.43 3.46
C GLY A 144 -4.39 -19.40 4.57
N LEU A 145 -3.13 -19.20 4.99
CA LEU A 145 -2.76 -18.21 6.01
C LEU A 145 -2.93 -16.78 5.48
N ILE A 146 -2.75 -16.58 4.17
CA ILE A 146 -3.06 -15.35 3.46
C ILE A 146 -4.07 -15.66 2.35
N LYS A 147 -5.08 -14.80 2.23
CA LYS A 147 -5.99 -14.76 1.08
C LYS A 147 -6.13 -13.30 0.63
N ILE A 148 -5.93 -13.04 -0.65
CA ILE A 148 -6.08 -11.70 -1.23
C ILE A 148 -7.29 -11.72 -2.16
N PHE A 149 -8.17 -10.74 -2.03
CA PHE A 149 -9.37 -10.60 -2.84
C PHE A 149 -9.38 -9.27 -3.58
N GLU A 150 -9.93 -9.29 -4.79
CA GLU A 150 -10.34 -8.06 -5.45
C GLU A 150 -11.58 -7.49 -4.75
N GLY A 151 -11.58 -6.19 -4.46
CA GLY A 151 -12.78 -5.54 -3.96
C GLY A 151 -12.58 -4.14 -3.39
N ASP A 152 -13.71 -3.51 -3.09
CA ASP A 152 -13.74 -2.22 -2.40
C ASP A 152 -13.46 -2.41 -0.91
N GLY A 153 -12.23 -2.10 -0.51
CA GLY A 153 -11.77 -2.21 0.87
C GLY A 153 -12.57 -1.39 1.88
N ARG A 154 -13.30 -0.35 1.46
CA ARG A 154 -14.17 0.47 2.34
C ARG A 154 -15.32 -0.35 2.92
N LYS A 155 -15.75 -1.39 2.20
CA LYS A 155 -16.82 -2.31 2.62
C LYS A 155 -16.31 -3.44 3.51
N GLY A 156 -14.99 -3.63 3.56
CA GLY A 156 -14.36 -4.80 4.18
C GLY A 156 -14.86 -6.11 3.57
N ILE A 157 -14.80 -7.19 4.34
CA ILE A 157 -15.25 -8.52 3.90
C ILE A 157 -15.86 -9.30 5.06
N GLN A 158 -17.19 -9.20 5.19
CA GLN A 158 -17.91 -9.67 6.38
C GLN A 158 -17.81 -11.18 6.59
N GLU A 159 -17.68 -11.97 5.51
CA GLU A 159 -17.61 -13.43 5.55
C GLU A 159 -16.40 -13.98 6.34
N PHE A 160 -15.33 -13.20 6.45
CA PHE A 160 -14.11 -13.58 7.20
C PHE A 160 -14.01 -12.89 8.56
N GLY A 161 -14.78 -11.82 8.76
CA GLY A 161 -14.81 -11.09 10.02
C GLY A 161 -15.50 -11.84 11.16
N PRO A 162 -15.57 -11.24 12.35
CA PRO A 162 -14.85 -10.03 12.76
C PRO A 162 -13.32 -10.25 12.87
N PHE A 163 -12.54 -9.16 12.83
CA PHE A 163 -11.08 -9.14 12.81
C PHE A 163 -10.50 -8.56 14.10
N ASP A 164 -9.36 -9.10 14.57
CA ASP A 164 -8.64 -8.55 15.72
C ASP A 164 -7.84 -7.31 15.36
N VAL A 165 -7.35 -7.26 14.11
CA VAL A 165 -6.63 -6.12 13.56
C VAL A 165 -7.19 -5.76 12.20
N ILE A 166 -7.38 -4.46 11.97
CA ILE A 166 -7.66 -3.89 10.65
C ILE A 166 -6.56 -2.88 10.34
N HIS A 167 -5.85 -3.09 9.24
CA HIS A 167 -4.86 -2.16 8.70
C HIS A 167 -5.40 -1.57 7.40
N VAL A 168 -5.31 -0.26 7.26
CA VAL A 168 -5.64 0.43 6.01
C VAL A 168 -4.36 1.01 5.44
N GLY A 169 -3.91 0.48 4.31
CA GLY A 169 -2.67 0.84 3.62
C GLY A 169 -2.78 2.05 2.69
N ALA A 170 -3.91 2.76 2.72
CA ALA A 170 -4.18 3.95 1.90
C ALA A 170 -5.00 4.97 2.72
N ALA A 171 -4.91 6.25 2.35
CA ALA A 171 -5.66 7.31 3.00
C ALA A 171 -7.15 7.24 2.68
N ILE A 172 -7.98 7.42 3.70
CA ILE A 172 -9.44 7.54 3.58
C ILE A 172 -9.87 8.93 4.08
N PRO A 173 -10.94 9.54 3.53
CA PRO A 173 -11.35 10.89 3.92
C PRO A 173 -11.79 10.94 5.40
N GLU A 174 -12.43 9.87 5.87
CA GLU A 174 -12.85 9.73 7.27
C GLU A 174 -12.84 8.26 7.71
N VAL A 175 -12.91 8.04 9.02
CA VAL A 175 -12.99 6.68 9.60
C VAL A 175 -14.33 6.03 9.27
N ILE A 176 -14.29 4.90 8.57
CA ILE A 176 -15.48 4.18 8.08
C ILE A 176 -16.09 3.30 9.17
N ILE A 177 -17.40 3.46 9.42
CA ILE A 177 -18.12 2.77 10.50
C ILE A 177 -18.23 1.27 10.22
N GLU A 178 -18.41 0.88 8.97
CA GLU A 178 -18.52 -0.50 8.51
C GLU A 178 -17.25 -1.30 8.88
N LEU A 179 -16.08 -0.68 8.72
CA LEU A 179 -14.81 -1.29 9.14
C LEU A 179 -14.72 -1.40 10.67
N LEU A 180 -15.17 -0.38 11.41
CA LEU A 180 -15.23 -0.46 12.87
C LEU A 180 -16.19 -1.55 13.35
N MET A 181 -17.29 -1.81 12.62
CA MET A 181 -18.22 -2.91 12.93
C MET A 181 -17.58 -4.27 12.73
N LEU A 182 -16.67 -4.41 11.75
CA LEU A 182 -15.91 -5.65 11.52
C LEU A 182 -14.79 -5.88 12.55
N LEU A 183 -14.49 -4.93 13.45
CA LEU A 183 -13.46 -5.10 14.48
C LEU A 183 -13.98 -5.91 15.69
N ASN A 184 -13.20 -6.87 16.16
CA ASN A 184 -13.46 -7.63 17.39
C ASN A 184 -13.41 -6.75 18.65
N LEU A 185 -14.01 -7.25 19.73
CA LEU A 185 -13.77 -6.69 21.06
C LEU A 185 -12.28 -6.82 21.40
N ASN A 186 -11.72 -5.75 21.96
CA ASN A 186 -10.29 -5.57 22.19
C ASN A 186 -9.43 -5.59 20.91
N GLY A 187 -10.05 -5.40 19.74
CA GLY A 187 -9.34 -5.24 18.47
C GLY A 187 -8.88 -3.81 18.24
N ARG A 188 -7.95 -3.64 17.30
CA ARG A 188 -7.40 -2.34 16.89
C ARG A 188 -7.47 -2.15 15.37
N MET A 189 -7.92 -0.98 14.95
CA MET A 189 -7.76 -0.50 13.59
C MET A 189 -6.71 0.61 13.52
N LEU A 190 -5.89 0.59 12.47
CA LEU A 190 -4.91 1.63 12.15
C LEU A 190 -5.15 2.10 10.71
N CYS A 191 -5.45 3.39 10.53
CA CYS A 191 -5.81 3.96 9.23
C CYS A 191 -5.28 5.39 9.06
N PRO A 192 -4.64 5.72 7.92
CA PRO A 192 -4.42 7.11 7.51
C PRO A 192 -5.75 7.78 7.16
N VAL A 193 -6.01 8.95 7.73
CA VAL A 193 -7.26 9.71 7.52
C VAL A 193 -6.93 11.14 7.11
N GLY A 194 -7.56 11.61 6.03
CA GLY A 194 -7.46 12.98 5.54
C GLY A 194 -7.47 13.05 4.02
N ASP A 195 -7.77 14.23 3.50
CA ASP A 195 -7.82 14.48 2.06
C ASP A 195 -6.43 14.47 1.42
N THR A 196 -6.37 14.15 0.11
CA THR A 196 -5.13 14.09 -0.67
C THR A 196 -4.40 15.43 -0.76
N GLU A 197 -5.15 16.54 -0.80
CA GLU A 197 -4.61 17.91 -0.81
C GLU A 197 -4.39 18.47 0.61
N GLY A 198 -4.74 17.71 1.64
CA GLY A 198 -4.76 18.14 3.04
C GLY A 198 -3.72 17.46 3.92
N VAL A 199 -3.81 17.75 5.22
CA VAL A 199 -3.03 17.04 6.24
C VAL A 199 -3.68 15.69 6.49
N GLN A 200 -2.95 14.61 6.22
CA GLN A 200 -3.37 13.27 6.62
C GLN A 200 -2.77 12.91 7.99
N GLN A 201 -3.57 12.20 8.78
CA GLN A 201 -3.22 11.77 10.13
C GLN A 201 -3.38 10.26 10.25
N MET A 202 -2.40 9.62 10.86
CA MET A 202 -2.53 8.22 11.25
C MET A 202 -3.43 8.12 12.48
N ILE A 203 -4.61 7.54 12.29
CA ILE A 203 -5.62 7.35 13.32
C ILE A 203 -5.60 5.90 13.81
N GLN A 204 -5.61 5.75 15.12
CA GLN A 204 -5.83 4.50 15.82
C GLN A 204 -7.27 4.46 16.34
N CYS A 205 -7.96 3.35 16.12
CA CYS A 205 -9.27 3.09 16.71
C CYS A 205 -9.23 1.77 17.49
N ASP A 206 -9.47 1.82 18.80
CA ASP A 206 -9.56 0.64 19.66
C ASP A 206 -11.02 0.35 19.99
N LYS A 207 -11.49 -0.89 19.76
CA LYS A 207 -12.79 -1.33 20.27
C LYS A 207 -12.59 -1.99 21.61
N ASN A 208 -13.08 -1.39 22.70
CA ASN A 208 -12.90 -1.97 24.03
C ASN A 208 -13.84 -3.17 24.27
N SER A 209 -13.71 -3.83 25.43
CA SER A 209 -14.55 -4.97 25.81
C SER A 209 -16.05 -4.64 25.97
N ALA A 210 -16.40 -3.37 26.14
CA ALA A 210 -17.79 -2.89 26.18
C ALA A 210 -18.36 -2.56 24.78
N GLY A 211 -17.55 -2.67 23.73
CA GLY A 211 -17.93 -2.35 22.34
C GLY A 211 -17.82 -0.88 21.96
N GLU A 212 -17.21 -0.05 22.81
CA GLU A 212 -17.00 1.38 22.56
C GLU A 212 -15.74 1.60 21.71
N ILE A 213 -15.79 2.58 20.81
CA ILE A 213 -14.65 2.95 19.97
C ILE A 213 -13.92 4.14 20.59
N ILE A 214 -12.63 3.95 20.86
CA ILE A 214 -11.72 5.00 21.34
C ILE A 214 -10.80 5.36 20.18
N LYS A 215 -10.89 6.62 19.72
CA LYS A 215 -10.06 7.14 18.62
C LYS A 215 -8.89 7.93 19.17
N LYS A 216 -7.71 7.77 18.55
CA LYS A 216 -6.49 8.53 18.87
C LYS A 216 -5.75 8.92 17.59
N VAL A 217 -5.42 10.20 17.48
CA VAL A 217 -4.47 10.71 16.48
C VAL A 217 -3.06 10.35 16.94
N LEU A 218 -2.26 9.72 16.08
CA LEU A 218 -0.90 9.30 16.42
C LEU A 218 0.17 10.25 15.87
N THR A 219 0.11 10.55 14.57
CA THR A 219 1.08 11.40 13.87
C THR A 219 0.51 11.83 12.52
N ASN A 220 1.08 12.87 11.92
CA ASN A 220 0.83 13.17 10.51
C ASN A 220 1.55 12.15 9.62
N VAL A 221 0.96 11.84 8.48
CA VAL A 221 1.48 10.87 7.49
C VAL A 221 1.17 11.36 6.07
N VAL A 222 1.71 10.66 5.08
CA VAL A 222 1.36 10.84 3.67
C VAL A 222 1.17 9.45 3.06
N PHE A 223 -0.02 9.21 2.54
CA PHE A 223 -0.45 8.00 1.87
C PHE A 223 -1.24 8.37 0.62
N ASP A 224 -1.19 7.48 -0.38
CA ASP A 224 -2.07 7.56 -1.54
C ASP A 224 -3.52 7.33 -1.12
N PRO A 225 -4.50 7.97 -1.78
CA PRO A 225 -5.91 7.75 -1.47
C PRO A 225 -6.31 6.30 -1.74
N LEU A 226 -7.26 5.79 -0.96
CA LEU A 226 -7.92 4.53 -1.28
C LEU A 226 -8.85 4.75 -2.48
N ILE A 227 -8.42 4.23 -3.64
CA ILE A 227 -9.08 4.46 -4.92
C ILE A 227 -10.38 3.65 -5.01
N ASP A 228 -11.38 4.24 -5.66
CA ASP A 228 -12.59 3.51 -6.04
C ASP A 228 -12.26 2.53 -7.17
N PRO A 229 -12.66 1.25 -7.10
CA PRO A 229 -12.46 0.29 -8.20
C PRO A 229 -12.94 0.80 -9.57
N LEU A 230 -13.86 1.76 -9.61
CA LEU A 230 -14.41 2.34 -10.84
C LEU A 230 -13.68 3.60 -11.34
N ASP A 231 -12.78 4.21 -10.55
CA ASP A 231 -12.16 5.49 -10.88
C ASP A 231 -10.84 5.32 -11.65
N ILE A 232 -10.88 4.48 -12.69
CA ILE A 232 -9.77 4.29 -13.63
C ILE A 232 -9.97 5.27 -14.80
N SER A 233 -10.00 6.57 -14.53
CA SER A 233 -9.88 7.57 -15.59
C SER A 233 -8.44 8.07 -15.67
N PRO A 234 -7.78 8.01 -16.84
CA PRO A 234 -6.54 8.73 -17.04
C PRO A 234 -6.88 10.22 -17.08
N SER A 235 -6.80 10.91 -15.94
CA SER A 235 -7.11 12.33 -15.87
C SER A 235 -6.06 13.15 -16.62
N THR A 236 -6.45 13.54 -17.83
CA THR A 236 -6.27 14.87 -18.43
C THR A 236 -4.87 15.48 -18.42
N ILE A 237 -4.09 15.14 -19.46
CA ILE A 237 -3.20 16.14 -20.06
C ILE A 237 -4.11 17.14 -20.78
N SER A 238 -4.37 18.29 -20.15
CA SER A 238 -4.97 19.44 -20.80
C SER A 238 -3.93 20.06 -21.76
N THR A 239 -3.90 19.62 -23.01
CA THR A 239 -3.33 20.43 -24.10
C THR A 239 -4.42 21.33 -24.66
N ASP A 240 -4.79 22.38 -23.94
CA ASP A 240 -5.45 23.53 -24.56
C ASP A 240 -4.40 24.35 -25.31
N GLY A 241 -4.04 23.83 -26.48
CA GLY A 241 -3.31 24.53 -27.52
C GLY A 241 -4.27 24.83 -28.67
N ASN A 242 -4.92 25.98 -28.61
CA ASN A 242 -5.63 26.59 -29.74
C ASN A 242 -4.70 26.67 -30.95
N ILE A 243 -4.95 25.86 -31.97
CA ILE A 243 -4.61 26.20 -33.35
C ILE A 243 -5.85 25.93 -34.20
N SER A 244 -6.48 27.03 -34.57
CA SER A 244 -7.41 27.11 -35.69
C SER A 244 -6.68 26.68 -36.96
N ASP A 245 -7.21 25.68 -37.67
CA ASP A 245 -7.10 25.71 -39.12
C ASP A 245 -8.34 25.08 -39.77
N THR A 246 -9.00 25.92 -40.54
CA THR A 246 -10.12 25.66 -41.42
C THR A 246 -9.64 24.96 -42.68
N THR A 247 -10.33 23.91 -43.15
CA THR A 247 -10.80 23.79 -44.53
C THR A 247 -11.73 22.58 -44.70
N ASP A 248 -12.93 22.86 -45.20
CA ASP A 248 -13.82 21.95 -45.92
C ASP A 248 -13.10 21.28 -47.11
N GLU A 249 -13.44 20.04 -47.45
CA GLU A 249 -14.42 19.70 -48.51
C GLU A 249 -14.40 18.20 -48.87
N SER A 250 -15.61 17.67 -49.04
CA SER A 250 -16.06 16.48 -49.78
C SER A 250 -15.06 15.63 -50.59
N SER A 251 -15.21 14.29 -50.52
CA SER A 251 -15.85 13.50 -51.59
C SER A 251 -15.76 11.99 -51.36
N GLN A 252 -16.89 11.32 -51.58
CA GLN A 252 -17.03 9.87 -51.69
C GLN A 252 -16.24 9.31 -52.88
N THR A 253 -15.65 8.12 -52.75
CA THR A 253 -15.93 7.03 -53.69
C THR A 253 -15.48 5.67 -53.17
N LYS A 254 -16.34 4.70 -53.44
CA LYS A 254 -16.26 3.28 -53.15
C LYS A 254 -15.74 2.58 -54.40
N VAL A 255 -14.64 1.83 -54.32
CA VAL A 255 -14.28 0.84 -55.35
C VAL A 255 -13.78 -0.43 -54.68
N THR A 256 -14.38 -1.53 -55.10
CA THR A 256 -14.12 -2.91 -54.71
C THR A 256 -13.14 -3.59 -55.65
N SER A 257 -12.54 -4.67 -55.14
CA SER A 257 -12.20 -5.95 -55.80
C SER A 257 -10.78 -6.23 -56.34
N SER A 258 -10.34 -7.45 -56.00
CA SER A 258 -9.33 -8.34 -56.63
C SER A 258 -7.88 -7.86 -56.65
N GLY A 259 -6.84 -8.66 -56.39
CA GLY A 259 -6.67 -10.11 -56.23
C GLY A 259 -5.32 -10.50 -56.87
N LEU A 260 -4.54 -11.35 -56.18
CA LEU A 260 -3.28 -12.03 -56.62
C LEU A 260 -2.07 -11.08 -56.76
N ASP A 261 -0.82 -11.39 -56.43
CA ASP A 261 -0.06 -12.65 -56.42
C ASP A 261 1.24 -12.50 -55.57
N GLU A 262 1.85 -13.63 -55.27
CA GLU A 262 3.03 -13.92 -54.45
C GLU A 262 4.33 -13.22 -54.89
N SER A 263 5.16 -12.82 -53.93
CA SER A 263 6.61 -13.08 -54.02
C SER A 263 7.30 -13.02 -52.66
N GLN A 264 8.08 -14.07 -52.43
CA GLN A 264 9.04 -14.33 -51.37
C GLN A 264 10.17 -13.28 -51.36
N ILE A 265 10.48 -12.66 -50.21
CA ILE A 265 11.84 -12.18 -49.89
C ILE A 265 12.11 -12.44 -48.41
N ASP A 266 13.12 -13.26 -48.15
CA ASP A 266 13.72 -13.53 -46.85
C ASP A 266 14.69 -12.39 -46.43
N ILE A 267 14.50 -11.94 -45.18
CA ILE A 267 15.48 -11.69 -44.10
C ILE A 267 16.86 -11.09 -44.44
N ASP A 268 17.11 -9.86 -43.94
CA ASP A 268 18.19 -9.48 -43.00
C ASP A 268 18.48 -7.96 -43.06
N GLU A 269 18.86 -7.37 -41.92
CA GLU A 269 19.28 -5.96 -41.68
C GLU A 269 18.22 -4.90 -41.35
N GLU A 270 17.75 -4.83 -40.09
CA GLU A 270 17.38 -3.54 -39.48
C GLU A 270 17.31 -3.54 -37.93
N GLU A 271 18.34 -4.07 -37.24
CA GLU A 271 18.38 -4.05 -35.76
C GLU A 271 19.49 -3.18 -35.14
N ASN A 272 20.07 -2.24 -35.89
CA ASN A 272 21.23 -1.45 -35.39
C ASN A 272 21.13 0.08 -35.49
N THR A 273 19.92 0.63 -35.67
CA THR A 273 19.71 2.09 -35.78
C THR A 273 18.78 2.70 -34.72
N LEU A 274 18.35 1.91 -33.73
CA LEU A 274 17.52 2.37 -32.59
C LEU A 274 18.29 2.48 -31.26
N ARG A 275 19.59 2.17 -31.25
CA ARG A 275 20.42 2.22 -30.03
C ARG A 275 21.12 3.57 -29.79
N ASP A 276 21.32 4.38 -30.82
CA ASP A 276 22.11 5.62 -30.72
C ASP A 276 21.28 6.90 -30.49
N THR A 277 19.95 6.84 -30.57
CA THR A 277 19.06 7.99 -30.32
C THR A 277 18.60 8.11 -28.86
N ASN A 278 18.69 7.05 -28.05
CA ASN A 278 18.28 7.06 -26.64
C ASN A 278 19.36 7.49 -25.64
N GLU A 279 20.64 7.57 -26.04
CA GLU A 279 21.72 8.05 -25.16
C GLU A 279 21.88 9.58 -25.12
N ASN A 280 21.29 10.32 -26.07
CA ASN A 280 21.40 11.78 -26.14
C ASN A 280 20.22 12.54 -25.52
N LEU A 281 19.07 11.92 -25.28
CA LEU A 281 17.92 12.55 -24.58
C LEU A 281 18.09 12.60 -23.05
N ASN A 282 18.95 11.74 -22.48
CA ASN A 282 19.16 11.65 -21.03
C ASN A 282 20.22 12.61 -20.47
N LYS A 283 20.86 13.45 -21.29
CA LYS A 283 21.86 14.43 -20.84
C LYS A 283 21.31 15.86 -20.65
N GLU A 284 20.14 16.19 -21.20
CA GLU A 284 19.57 17.54 -21.06
C GLU A 284 18.59 17.71 -19.88
N ASN A 285 18.07 16.63 -19.29
CA ASN A 285 17.14 16.72 -18.15
C ASN A 285 17.82 16.81 -16.77
N ILE A 286 19.15 16.83 -16.68
CA ILE A 286 19.89 16.95 -15.40
C ILE A 286 20.11 18.42 -14.98
N ALA A 287 19.64 19.41 -15.75
CA ALA A 287 20.00 20.82 -15.53
C ALA A 287 18.93 21.72 -14.87
N ASN A 288 17.72 21.26 -14.55
CA ASN A 288 16.67 22.14 -14.01
C ASN A 288 15.87 21.54 -12.83
N GLU A 289 16.51 21.42 -11.67
CA GLU A 289 15.79 21.45 -10.38
C GLU A 289 16.47 22.45 -9.44
N LYS A 290 15.85 23.63 -9.31
CA LYS A 290 16.16 24.58 -8.24
C LYS A 290 14.88 24.92 -7.46
N SER A 291 14.99 24.65 -6.16
CA SER A 291 14.42 25.36 -5.01
C SER A 291 12.92 25.27 -4.71
N GLN A 292 12.59 24.47 -3.69
CA GLN A 292 11.76 24.86 -2.53
C GLN A 292 12.33 24.17 -1.26
N PRO A 293 12.46 24.84 -0.10
CA PRO A 293 13.09 24.26 1.08
C PRO A 293 12.07 23.53 1.97
N TYR A 294 12.31 22.26 2.29
CA TYR A 294 11.60 21.55 3.36
C TYR A 294 12.50 21.38 4.59
N LEU A 295 11.94 21.72 5.75
CA LEU A 295 12.63 21.79 7.04
C LEU A 295 13.17 20.42 7.50
N ASN A 296 14.33 20.49 8.14
CA ASN A 296 15.11 19.38 8.67
C ASN A 296 14.39 18.69 9.86
N LEU A 297 14.07 17.40 9.73
CA LEU A 297 13.35 16.60 10.73
C LEU A 297 14.20 16.09 11.91
N SER A 298 15.50 16.43 11.98
CA SER A 298 16.39 15.94 13.04
C SER A 298 16.33 16.72 14.36
N ASP A 299 15.71 17.91 14.38
CA ASP A 299 15.82 18.82 15.54
C ASP A 299 14.51 18.96 16.33
N GLN A 300 13.47 18.15 16.05
CA GLN A 300 12.21 18.16 16.81
C GLN A 300 11.88 16.87 17.58
N VAL A 301 12.76 15.85 17.55
CA VAL A 301 12.50 14.57 18.25
C VAL A 301 13.09 14.53 19.68
N THR A 302 13.69 15.62 20.16
CA THR A 302 14.14 15.73 21.56
C THR A 302 13.69 17.03 22.20
N GLN A 303 12.37 17.21 22.33
CA GLN A 303 11.66 17.91 23.43
C GLN A 303 10.22 18.18 23.00
N ARG A 304 9.32 17.21 23.26
CA ARG A 304 7.87 17.36 23.50
C ARG A 304 7.25 15.97 23.63
N GLU A 305 7.66 15.24 24.65
CA GLU A 305 6.78 14.29 25.31
C GLU A 305 6.21 15.04 26.51
N GLU A 306 5.07 15.71 26.34
CA GLU A 306 4.10 16.03 27.40
C GLU A 306 2.88 16.72 26.76
N ASP A 307 1.72 16.07 26.93
CA ASP A 307 0.33 16.51 26.75
C ASP A 307 -0.14 17.11 25.41
N GLU A 308 -0.82 16.28 24.61
CA GLU A 308 -2.21 16.51 24.16
C GLU A 308 -2.70 15.29 23.37
N SER A 309 -3.28 14.28 24.05
CA SER A 309 -4.11 13.27 23.37
C SER A 309 -5.58 13.60 23.60
N ILE A 310 -6.23 14.20 22.61
CA ILE A 310 -7.69 14.31 22.59
C ILE A 310 -8.22 12.94 22.17
N ALA A 311 -8.46 12.08 23.16
CA ALA A 311 -9.20 10.83 22.94
C ALA A 311 -10.69 11.19 22.79
N SER A 312 -11.28 10.87 21.65
CA SER A 312 -12.73 10.96 21.45
C SER A 312 -13.34 9.56 21.53
N THR A 313 -14.42 9.44 22.30
CA THR A 313 -15.18 8.19 22.48
C THR A 313 -16.44 8.27 21.63
N ILE A 314 -16.67 7.24 20.80
CA ILE A 314 -17.92 7.08 20.04
C ILE A 314 -18.61 5.81 20.53
N SER A 315 -19.85 5.93 20.99
CA SER A 315 -20.70 4.79 21.37
C SER A 315 -21.56 4.36 20.19
N LEU A 316 -21.43 3.12 19.73
CA LEU A 316 -22.20 2.57 18.60
C LEU A 316 -23.63 2.14 19.00
N LYS A 317 -24.04 2.30 20.27
CA LYS A 317 -25.37 1.87 20.75
C LYS A 317 -26.55 2.65 20.17
N SER A 318 -26.32 3.72 19.40
CA SER A 318 -27.36 4.59 18.86
C SER A 318 -27.78 4.31 17.41
N PHE A 319 -27.29 3.25 16.76
CA PHE A 319 -27.57 2.97 15.33
C PHE A 319 -28.55 1.82 15.03
N GLN A 320 -29.35 1.39 16.02
CA GLN A 320 -30.46 0.44 15.81
C GLN A 320 -31.80 1.06 16.23
N MET A 321 -32.27 2.08 15.53
CA MET A 321 -33.69 2.42 15.41
C MET A 321 -33.86 3.33 14.21
N GLU A 322 -34.29 2.77 13.07
CA GLU A 322 -35.17 3.38 12.05
C GLU A 322 -35.17 2.50 10.78
N SER A 323 -35.83 1.34 10.88
CA SER A 323 -36.40 0.64 9.73
C SER A 323 -37.57 -0.21 10.24
N ASP A 324 -38.63 0.46 10.66
CA ASP A 324 -40.00 -0.06 10.69
C ASP A 324 -40.92 1.13 10.98
N GLY A 325 -41.60 1.59 9.93
CA GLY A 325 -42.54 2.71 9.92
C GLY A 325 -43.11 2.93 8.54
#